data_AF-A0A432FDP5-F1
#
_entry.id   AF-A0A432FDP5-F1
#
_cell.length_a   1.000
_cell.length_b   1.000
_cell.length_c   1.000
_cell.angle_alpha   90.00
_cell.angle_beta   90.00
_cell.angle_gamma   90.00
#
_symmetry.space_group_name_H-M   'P 1'
#
loop_
_entity.id
_entity.type
_entity.pdbx_description
1 polymer ?
#
loop_
_entity_poly.entity_id
_entity_poly.type
_entity_poly.pdbx_seq_one_letter_code
_entity_poly.pdbx_strand_id
1 'polypeptide(L)'
;MTPRSQGDNFTLAPKIIKAEGELFETLTKEEAYRIILAYNSNPGAFRIINNKRLKVFNALEENVKNSIELKFKNGSLFAIDFQ
;
A
#
# COMPACT_ATOMS: atom_id res chain seq x y z
N MET A 1 -8.35 12.85 -36.49
CA MET A 1 -7.55 11.94 -35.65
C MET A 1 -7.17 10.75 -36.51
N THR A 2 -5.88 10.39 -36.57
CA THR A 2 -5.41 9.21 -37.29
C THR A 2 -5.21 8.08 -36.26
N PRO A 3 -5.78 6.88 -36.46
CA PRO A 3 -5.55 5.76 -35.55
C PRO A 3 -4.07 5.38 -35.52
N ARG A 4 -3.59 4.93 -34.36
CA ARG A 4 -2.20 4.49 -34.15
C ARG A 4 -2.22 3.06 -33.60
N SER A 5 -1.40 2.18 -34.19
CA SER A 5 -1.19 0.83 -33.67
C SER A 5 -0.45 0.88 -32.35
N GLN A 6 -0.82 -0.01 -31.41
CA GLN A 6 -0.02 -0.25 -30.21
C GLN A 6 1.30 -0.92 -30.63
N GLY A 7 2.41 -0.54 -30.00
CA GLY A 7 3.71 -1.17 -30.21
C GLY A 7 3.96 -2.32 -29.23
N ASP A 8 5.09 -3.01 -29.39
CA ASP A 8 5.42 -4.19 -28.59
C ASP A 8 5.88 -3.88 -27.15
N ASN A 9 6.07 -2.60 -26.82
CA ASN A 9 6.40 -2.17 -25.46
C ASN A 9 5.14 -2.01 -24.61
N PHE A 10 4.54 -3.13 -24.21
CA PHE A 10 3.36 -3.17 -23.35
C PHE A 10 3.62 -4.00 -22.09
N THR A 11 2.80 -3.74 -21.06
CA THR A 11 2.75 -4.56 -19.85
C THR A 11 1.29 -4.90 -19.56
N LEU A 12 1.07 -5.99 -18.83
CA LEU A 12 -0.25 -6.37 -18.34
C LEU A 12 -0.38 -5.92 -16.90
N ALA A 13 -1.45 -5.20 -16.60
CA ALA A 13 -1.83 -4.90 -15.22
C ALA A 13 -2.79 -6.01 -14.74
N PRO A 14 -2.35 -6.93 -13.86
CA PRO A 14 -3.22 -7.97 -13.35
C PRO A 14 -4.34 -7.39 -12.49
N LYS A 15 -5.41 -8.16 -12.32
CA LYS A 15 -6.53 -7.77 -11.47
C LYS A 15 -6.10 -7.71 -10.01
N ILE A 16 -6.39 -6.60 -9.36
CA ILE A 16 -6.18 -6.40 -7.92
C ILE A 16 -6.96 -7.45 -7.11
N ILE A 17 -6.27 -8.16 -6.22
CA ILE A 17 -6.89 -9.06 -5.24
C ILE A 17 -6.66 -8.58 -3.81
N LYS A 18 -7.64 -8.79 -2.93
CA LYS A 18 -7.59 -8.27 -1.55
C LYS A 18 -6.33 -8.69 -0.78
N ALA A 19 -5.87 -9.92 -0.96
CA ALA A 19 -4.71 -10.47 -0.25
C ALA A 19 -3.39 -9.72 -0.56
N GLU A 20 -3.26 -9.17 -1.77
CA GLU A 20 -2.08 -8.40 -2.18
C GLU A 20 -2.01 -7.02 -1.53
N GLY A 21 -3.08 -6.58 -0.85
CA GLY A 21 -3.11 -5.35 -0.05
C GLY A 21 -2.50 -5.51 1.34
N GLU A 22 -1.98 -6.67 1.71
CA GLU A 22 -1.40 -6.90 3.04
C GLU A 22 -0.01 -6.28 3.19
N LEU A 23 0.18 -5.53 4.29
CA LEU A 23 1.41 -4.81 4.61
C LEU A 23 2.32 -5.66 5.50
N PHE A 24 3.08 -6.56 4.89
CA PHE A 24 4.05 -7.42 5.58
C PHE A 24 5.28 -6.66 6.09
N GLU A 25 5.87 -7.13 7.18
CA GLU A 25 7.13 -6.61 7.75
C GLU A 25 8.34 -6.77 6.81
N THR A 26 8.25 -7.72 5.89
CA THR A 26 9.29 -8.03 4.89
C THR A 26 9.33 -7.03 3.73
N LEU A 27 8.35 -6.13 3.61
CA LEU A 27 8.35 -5.06 2.61
C LEU A 27 9.35 -3.97 3.00
N THR A 28 9.83 -3.20 2.03
CA THR A 28 10.38 -1.87 2.31
C THR A 28 9.25 -0.88 2.63
N LYS A 29 9.59 0.24 3.27
CA LYS A 29 8.70 1.39 3.42
C LYS A 29 8.12 1.83 2.07
N GLU A 30 8.92 1.86 1.01
CA GLU A 30 8.48 2.33 -0.31
C GLU A 30 7.54 1.33 -0.99
N GLU A 31 7.77 0.02 -0.84
CA GLU A 31 6.86 -1.03 -1.29
C GLU A 31 5.52 -0.93 -0.57
N ALA A 32 5.54 -0.81 0.76
CA ALA A 32 4.35 -0.65 1.58
C ALA A 32 3.59 0.64 1.23
N TYR A 33 4.28 1.76 1.04
CA TYR A 33 3.67 3.03 0.66
C TYR A 33 2.97 2.94 -0.71
N ARG A 34 3.60 2.30 -1.70
CA ARG A 34 2.97 2.04 -3.00
C ARG A 34 1.71 1.18 -2.88
N ILE A 35 1.73 0.16 -2.02
CA ILE A 35 0.55 -0.67 -1.75
C ILE A 35 -0.57 0.17 -1.11
N ILE A 36 -0.24 1.00 -0.10
CA ILE A 36 -1.21 1.91 0.53
C ILE A 36 -1.91 2.78 -0.52
N LEU A 37 -1.15 3.41 -1.41
CA LEU A 37 -1.71 4.25 -2.46
C LEU A 37 -2.51 3.46 -3.51
N ALA A 38 -1.98 2.33 -4.01
CA ALA A 38 -2.62 1.54 -5.06
C ALA A 38 -3.92 0.88 -4.62
N TYR A 39 -4.06 0.58 -3.32
CA TYR A 39 -5.23 -0.11 -2.75
C TYR A 39 -6.22 0.85 -2.08
N ASN A 40 -5.93 2.15 -2.01
CA ASN A 40 -6.82 3.16 -1.46
C ASN A 40 -7.95 3.48 -2.46
N SER A 41 -9.24 3.41 -2.12
CA SER A 41 -9.88 3.04 -0.85
C SER A 41 -10.44 1.61 -0.80
N ASN A 42 -10.44 0.90 -1.94
CA ASN A 42 -10.94 -0.46 -2.09
C ASN A 42 -9.97 -1.30 -2.95
N PRO A 43 -9.53 -2.49 -2.49
CA PRO A 43 -9.95 -3.21 -1.28
C PRO A 43 -9.32 -2.71 0.03
N GLY A 44 -8.42 -1.73 -0.06
CA GLY A 44 -7.69 -1.14 1.05
C GLY A 44 -6.46 -1.94 1.45
N ALA A 45 -5.35 -1.24 1.59
CA ALA A 45 -4.17 -1.78 2.23
C ALA A 45 -4.45 -2.05 3.70
N PHE A 46 -3.87 -3.11 4.26
CA PHE A 46 -4.13 -3.48 5.64
C PHE A 46 -2.97 -4.21 6.28
N ARG A 47 -2.93 -4.20 7.61
CA ARG A 47 -2.05 -5.05 8.40
C ARG A 47 -2.85 -5.80 9.45
N ILE A 48 -2.45 -7.02 9.75
CA ILE A 48 -2.98 -7.74 10.91
C ILE A 48 -2.12 -7.40 12.13
N ILE A 49 -2.74 -6.79 13.14
CA ILE A 49 -2.09 -6.43 14.41
C ILE A 49 -2.97 -7.00 15.52
N ASN A 50 -2.39 -7.80 16.41
CA ASN A 50 -3.12 -8.47 17.50
C ASN A 50 -4.38 -9.21 17.01
N ASN A 51 -4.26 -9.95 15.91
CA ASN A 51 -5.34 -10.68 15.26
C ASN A 51 -6.54 -9.80 14.81
N LYS A 52 -6.34 -8.48 14.71
CA LYS A 52 -7.31 -7.52 14.17
C LYS A 52 -6.76 -6.89 12.91
N ARG A 53 -7.65 -6.61 11.96
CA ARG A 53 -7.29 -5.93 10.72
C ARG A 53 -7.29 -4.43 10.95
N LEU A 54 -6.15 -3.80 10.71
CA LEU A 54 -5.99 -2.35 10.60
C LEU A 54 -5.95 -1.98 9.11
N LYS A 55 -6.95 -1.28 8.61
CA LYS A 55 -6.93 -0.75 7.24
C LYS A 55 -6.17 0.57 7.24
N VAL A 56 -5.25 0.75 6.31
CA VAL A 56 -4.39 1.95 6.22
C VAL A 56 -4.73 2.69 4.95
N PHE A 57 -5.19 3.93 5.09
CA PHE A 57 -5.54 4.81 3.96
C PHE A 57 -4.40 5.76 3.62
N ASN A 58 -3.64 6.18 4.63
CA ASN A 58 -2.47 7.05 4.45
C ASN A 58 -1.43 6.86 5.56
N ALA A 59 -0.16 7.09 5.21
CA ALA A 59 0.97 7.01 6.14
C ALA A 59 2.08 8.01 5.77
N LEU A 60 2.89 8.39 6.76
CA LEU A 60 4.03 9.29 6.61
C LEU A 60 5.34 8.59 6.99
N GLU A 61 6.47 9.13 6.56
CA GLU A 61 7.79 8.70 7.03
C GLU A 61 8.15 9.26 8.41
N GLU A 62 7.55 10.38 8.79
CA GLU A 62 7.79 11.05 10.06
C GLU A 62 6.73 10.66 11.10
N ASN A 63 7.18 10.50 12.34
CA ASN A 63 6.28 10.23 13.46
C ASN A 63 5.49 11.49 13.82
N VAL A 64 4.17 11.37 13.82
CA VAL A 64 3.27 12.44 14.26
C VAL A 64 2.36 11.95 15.38
N LYS A 65 1.82 12.89 16.16
CA LYS A 65 0.91 12.60 17.27
C LYS A 65 -0.27 11.75 16.80
N ASN A 66 -0.58 10.69 17.56
CA ASN A 66 -1.67 9.74 17.31
C ASN A 66 -1.50 8.86 16.06
N SER A 67 -0.31 8.80 15.45
CA SER A 67 -0.03 7.85 14.38
C SER A 67 0.24 6.44 14.93
N ILE A 68 0.00 5.42 14.10
CA ILE A 68 0.38 4.03 14.40
C ILE A 68 1.68 3.71 13.66
N GLU A 69 2.72 3.34 14.39
CA GLU A 69 3.97 2.89 13.78
C GLU A 69 3.81 1.51 13.12
N LEU A 70 4.14 1.43 11.84
CA LEU A 70 4.20 0.21 11.05
C LEU A 70 5.67 -0.06 10.68
N LYS A 71 6.24 -1.14 11.21
CA LYS A 71 7.64 -1.52 10.98
C LYS A 71 7.79 -2.34 9.71
N PHE A 72 8.84 -2.04 8.96
CA PHE A 72 9.24 -2.62 7.68
C PHE A 72 10.74 -2.90 7.66
N LYS A 73 11.24 -3.63 6.65
CA LYS A 73 12.63 -4.11 6.64
C LYS A 73 13.69 -2.99 6.64
N ASN A 74 13.35 -1.80 6.17
CA ASN A 74 14.26 -0.64 6.08
C ASN A 74 13.76 0.60 6.87
N GLY A 75 12.89 0.42 7.86
CA GLY A 75 12.42 1.49 8.73
C GLY A 75 10.92 1.42 9.01
N SER A 76 10.34 2.53 9.44
CA SER A 76 8.91 2.63 9.78
C SER A 76 8.16 3.60 8.88
N LEU A 77 6.87 3.31 8.65
CA LEU A 77 5.88 4.31 8.27
C LEU A 77 4.92 4.53 9.43
N PHE A 78 4.34 5.71 9.51
CA PHE A 78 3.42 6.12 10.55
C PHE A 78 2.04 6.31 9.93
N ALA A 79 1.12 5.38 10.19
CA ALA A 79 -0.25 5.46 9.68
C ALA A 79 -0.99 6.62 10.35
N ILE A 80 -1.48 7.55 9.54
CA ILE A 80 -2.16 8.77 9.98
C ILE A 80 -3.66 8.78 9.65
N ASP A 81 -4.09 7.92 8.74
CA ASP A 81 -5.49 7.70 8.39
C ASP A 81 -5.73 6.19 8.28
N PHE A 82 -6.59 5.66 9.14
CA PHE A 82 -6.80 4.22 9.31
C PHE A 82 -8.17 3.89 9.92
N GLN A 83 -8.62 2.65 9.72
CA GLN A 83 -9.87 2.08 10.28
C GLN A 83 -9.62 0.71 10.90
#